data_AF-A0A536G499-F1
#
_entry.id   AF-A0A536G499-F1
#
_cell.length_a   1.000
_cell.length_b   1.000
_cell.length_c   1.000
_cell.angle_alpha   90.00
_cell.angle_beta   90.00
_cell.angle_gamma   90.00
#
_symmetry.space_group_name_H-M   'P 1'
#
loop_
_entity.id
_entity.type
_entity.pdbx_description
1 polymer ?
#
loop_
_entity_poly.entity_id
_entity_poly.type
_entity_poly.pdbx_seq_one_letter_code
_entity_poly.pdbx_strand_id
1 'polypeptide(L)'
;MLHVTLAQEVDLGMRDRLLYELARDLSSSLDLDTVLEKVMDRVITLMKAARGFIVLVDPLDGSLSVQMARGEADPEKARQFLGSRTVIEHVVKTGQAVVSTDASLDDRFKGRQSVILQNLRSIIAVPLVTKGKVIGAVYVDNPFRASIFEEKDKEFLQAISDLAAIAIDNARQYERSEFLRQVFEAHVNKQVTDYVLTRSGRTLRFLPGERREVTMLNSDIAGFSTLSQSMDAEELVRFLNDYFQRMIRVVLDHGGNIDKFQGDGMLVVFGAPNPMHDHAERALNAALAMVREVDRFNRELVDAGRSAIAVGMGLDTGEVVAGHVGSDDRMEFTLIGVPVNNSAYLSKVRPARVLMSESTRSRMPNGFHVADFEPLLLKGAKGPQAIYELAISVTSD
;
A
#
# COMPACT_ATOMS: atom_id res chain seq x y z
N MET A 1 -60.08 7.27 17.57
CA MET A 1 -58.90 6.99 18.42
C MET A 1 -58.15 5.75 17.93
N LEU A 2 -58.81 4.59 17.77
CA LEU A 2 -58.19 3.34 17.24
C LEU A 2 -57.48 3.46 15.88
N HIS A 3 -58.06 4.21 14.92
CA HIS A 3 -57.49 4.37 13.57
C HIS A 3 -56.18 5.19 13.54
N VAL A 4 -55.97 6.09 14.50
CA VAL A 4 -54.74 6.91 14.58
C VAL A 4 -53.61 6.07 15.18
N THR A 5 -53.92 5.24 16.18
CA THR A 5 -52.96 4.35 16.83
C THR A 5 -52.44 3.27 15.88
N LEU A 6 -53.33 2.67 15.09
CA LEU A 6 -52.95 1.65 14.09
C LEU A 6 -52.08 2.25 12.97
N ALA A 7 -52.37 3.48 12.53
CA ALA A 7 -51.57 4.18 11.53
C ALA A 7 -50.17 4.56 12.05
N GLN A 8 -50.05 4.95 13.33
CA GLN A 8 -48.77 5.20 13.98
C GLN A 8 -47.94 3.93 14.16
N GLU A 9 -48.55 2.81 14.58
CA GLU A 9 -47.85 1.52 14.72
C GLU A 9 -47.35 0.98 13.37
N VAL A 10 -48.13 1.14 12.30
CA VAL A 10 -47.71 0.75 10.94
C VAL A 10 -46.57 1.64 10.41
N ASP A 11 -46.57 2.94 10.71
CA ASP A 11 -45.51 3.88 10.31
C ASP A 11 -44.19 3.60 11.05
N LEU A 12 -44.24 3.30 12.35
CA LEU A 12 -43.09 2.86 13.14
C LEU A 12 -42.48 1.55 12.62
N GLY A 13 -43.30 0.54 12.34
CA GLY A 13 -42.83 -0.73 11.79
C GLY A 13 -42.21 -0.61 10.38
N MET A 14 -42.67 0.35 9.57
CA MET A 14 -42.03 0.65 8.28
C MET A 14 -40.67 1.34 8.45
N ARG A 15 -40.54 2.29 9.39
CA ARG A 15 -39.27 2.98 9.68
C ARG A 15 -38.20 2.02 10.18
N ASP A 16 -38.55 1.10 11.08
CA ASP A 16 -37.60 0.10 11.60
C ASP A 16 -37.11 -0.85 10.49
N ARG A 17 -38.00 -1.26 9.58
CA ARG A 17 -37.62 -2.08 8.43
C ARG A 17 -36.67 -1.33 7.49
N LEU A 18 -36.94 -0.06 7.22
CA LEU A 18 -36.08 0.79 6.38
C LEU A 18 -34.69 0.98 6.99
N LEU A 19 -34.60 1.18 8.31
CA LEU A 19 -33.32 1.28 9.03
C LEU A 19 -32.56 -0.04 9.00
N TYR A 20 -33.23 -1.19 9.18
CA TYR A 20 -32.62 -2.51 9.09
C TYR A 20 -32.06 -2.81 7.68
N GLU A 21 -32.85 -2.54 6.64
CA GLU A 21 -32.41 -2.68 5.25
C GLU A 21 -31.20 -1.81 4.95
N LEU A 22 -31.21 -0.56 5.44
CA LEU A 22 -30.10 0.37 5.29
C LEU A 22 -28.84 -0.12 6.02
N ALA A 23 -28.97 -0.56 7.27
CA ALA A 23 -27.84 -1.10 8.03
C ALA A 23 -27.22 -2.31 7.30
N ARG A 24 -28.05 -3.20 6.74
CA ARG A 24 -27.60 -4.36 5.98
C ARG A 24 -26.90 -3.96 4.67
N ASP A 25 -27.44 -3.00 3.94
CA ASP A 25 -26.83 -2.53 2.70
C ASP A 25 -25.51 -1.79 2.95
N LEU A 26 -25.46 -0.90 3.95
CA LEU A 26 -24.23 -0.17 4.31
C LEU A 26 -23.11 -1.07 4.82
N SER A 27 -23.44 -2.14 5.55
CA SER A 27 -22.45 -3.12 6.01
C SER A 27 -21.89 -4.04 4.91
N SER A 28 -22.47 -4.00 3.69
CA SER A 28 -22.03 -4.85 2.58
C SER A 28 -20.86 -4.28 1.77
N SER A 29 -20.55 -2.99 1.92
CA SER A 29 -19.46 -2.31 1.20
C SER A 29 -18.36 -1.86 2.16
N LEU A 30 -17.11 -1.99 1.73
CA LEU A 30 -15.92 -1.49 2.44
C LEU A 30 -15.24 -0.33 1.70
N ASP A 31 -15.77 0.05 0.54
CA ASP A 31 -15.33 1.19 -0.26
C ASP A 31 -16.02 2.47 0.23
N LEU A 32 -15.23 3.49 0.60
CA LEU A 32 -15.76 4.70 1.22
C LEU A 32 -16.71 5.46 0.29
N ASP A 33 -16.33 5.63 -0.98
CA ASP A 33 -17.11 6.38 -1.95
C ASP A 33 -18.48 5.72 -2.19
N THR A 34 -18.50 4.39 -2.34
CA THR A 34 -19.71 3.59 -2.49
C THR A 34 -20.61 3.71 -1.24
N VAL A 35 -20.04 3.69 -0.03
CA VAL A 35 -20.80 3.86 1.21
C VAL A 35 -21.42 5.26 1.26
N LEU A 36 -20.63 6.30 1.00
CA LEU A 36 -21.10 7.69 1.01
C LEU A 36 -22.23 7.94 0.00
N GLU A 37 -22.10 7.36 -1.20
CA GLU A 37 -23.10 7.44 -2.27
C GLU A 37 -24.42 6.82 -1.83
N LYS A 38 -24.37 5.56 -1.35
CA LYS A 38 -25.56 4.86 -0.85
C LYS A 38 -26.25 5.60 0.29
N VAL A 39 -25.48 6.10 1.26
CA VAL A 39 -26.03 6.89 2.39
C VAL A 39 -26.75 8.11 1.84
N MET A 40 -26.10 8.89 0.97
CA MET A 40 -26.66 10.14 0.49
C MET A 40 -27.90 9.93 -0.38
N ASP A 41 -27.89 8.94 -1.27
CA ASP A 41 -29.04 8.62 -2.11
C ASP A 41 -30.26 8.23 -1.27
N ARG A 42 -30.03 7.47 -0.18
CA ARG A 42 -31.08 7.12 0.76
C ARG A 42 -31.57 8.33 1.55
N VAL A 43 -30.67 9.17 2.03
CA VAL A 43 -30.99 10.41 2.76
C VAL A 43 -31.82 11.36 1.88
N ILE A 44 -31.42 11.64 0.64
CA ILE A 44 -32.17 12.48 -0.30
C ILE A 44 -33.58 11.93 -0.52
N THR A 45 -33.69 10.63 -0.78
CA THR A 45 -34.97 9.98 -1.10
C THR A 45 -35.91 9.96 0.10
N LEU A 46 -35.43 9.55 1.27
CA LEU A 46 -36.25 9.41 2.48
C LEU A 46 -36.66 10.77 3.05
N MET A 47 -35.74 11.74 3.04
CA MET A 47 -35.99 13.08 3.57
C MET A 47 -36.72 13.98 2.58
N LYS A 48 -36.84 13.58 1.30
CA LYS A 48 -37.33 14.43 0.20
C LYS A 48 -36.56 15.75 0.10
N ALA A 49 -35.27 15.68 0.38
CA ALA A 49 -34.37 16.83 0.33
C ALA A 49 -34.05 17.20 -1.12
N ALA A 50 -33.82 18.50 -1.38
CA ALA A 50 -33.40 18.95 -2.70
C ALA A 50 -31.88 18.81 -2.87
N ARG A 51 -31.13 19.08 -1.79
CA ARG A 51 -29.67 18.94 -1.76
C ARG A 51 -29.23 18.23 -0.49
N GLY A 52 -28.09 17.57 -0.57
CA GLY A 52 -27.53 16.80 0.54
C GLY A 52 -26.01 16.76 0.45
N PHE A 53 -25.36 16.82 1.61
CA PHE A 53 -23.91 16.84 1.74
C PHE A 53 -23.48 15.97 2.92
N ILE A 54 -22.45 15.14 2.71
CA ILE A 54 -21.67 14.55 3.81
C ILE A 54 -20.38 15.34 3.88
N VAL A 55 -20.15 15.95 5.04
CA VAL A 55 -18.90 16.63 5.37
C VAL A 55 -18.20 15.80 6.42
N LEU A 56 -16.96 15.41 6.15
CA LEU A 56 -16.16 14.66 7.10
C LEU A 56 -15.04 15.54 7.66
N VAL A 57 -14.71 15.27 8.91
CA VAL A 57 -13.53 15.82 9.59
C VAL A 57 -12.32 15.01 9.14
N ASP A 58 -11.26 15.70 8.73
CA ASP A 58 -9.95 15.11 8.53
C ASP A 58 -9.34 14.76 9.90
N PRO A 59 -8.96 13.49 10.13
CA PRO A 59 -8.43 13.06 11.42
C PRO A 59 -7.04 13.63 11.76
N LEU A 60 -6.30 14.20 10.80
CA LEU A 60 -4.95 14.72 10.97
C LEU A 60 -4.94 16.18 11.40
N ASP A 61 -5.71 17.03 10.74
CA ASP A 61 -5.71 18.49 10.97
C ASP A 61 -7.04 19.05 11.47
N GLY A 62 -8.10 18.22 11.51
CA GLY A 62 -9.43 18.63 11.94
C GLY A 62 -10.19 19.48 10.92
N SER A 63 -9.67 19.63 9.70
CA SER A 63 -10.33 20.38 8.64
C SER A 63 -11.61 19.69 8.15
N LEU A 64 -12.56 20.49 7.68
CA LEU A 64 -13.84 20.00 7.15
C LEU A 64 -13.76 19.92 5.63
N SER A 65 -14.05 18.74 5.08
CA SER A 65 -14.09 18.50 3.64
C SER A 65 -15.43 17.90 3.22
N VAL A 66 -15.98 18.40 2.10
CA VAL A 66 -17.15 17.79 1.47
C VAL A 66 -16.69 16.51 0.78
N GLN A 67 -17.21 15.38 1.25
CA GLN A 67 -16.85 14.06 0.73
C GLN A 67 -17.93 13.51 -0.21
N MET A 68 -19.17 13.97 -0.05
CA MET A 68 -20.27 13.62 -0.94
C MET A 68 -21.26 14.78 -1.05
N ALA A 69 -21.77 15.01 -2.25
CA ALA A 69 -22.80 15.99 -2.53
C ALA A 69 -23.84 15.41 -3.50
N ARG A 70 -25.11 15.79 -3.31
CA ARG A 70 -26.24 15.48 -4.19
C ARG A 70 -27.15 16.69 -4.35
N GLY A 71 -27.83 16.78 -5.49
CA GLY A 71 -28.75 17.88 -5.81
C GLY A 71 -28.11 19.06 -6.55
N GLU A 72 -26.85 18.94 -6.98
CA GLU A 72 -26.19 19.86 -7.90
C GLU A 72 -25.63 19.06 -9.08
N ALA A 73 -25.99 19.45 -10.31
CA ALA A 73 -25.62 18.73 -11.52
C ALA A 73 -24.22 19.12 -12.04
N ASP A 74 -23.74 20.30 -11.64
CA ASP A 74 -22.41 20.82 -11.97
C ASP A 74 -21.36 20.25 -10.99
N PRO A 75 -20.41 19.41 -11.45
CA PRO A 75 -19.39 18.80 -10.58
C PRO A 75 -18.47 19.81 -9.88
N GLU A 76 -18.17 20.95 -10.52
CA GLU A 76 -17.32 21.98 -9.90
C GLU A 76 -18.04 22.68 -8.76
N LYS A 77 -19.35 22.92 -8.91
CA LYS A 77 -20.18 23.49 -7.85
C LYS A 77 -20.51 22.48 -6.76
N ALA A 78 -20.67 21.20 -7.09
CA ALA A 78 -20.92 20.14 -6.11
C ALA A 78 -19.75 19.95 -5.12
N ARG A 79 -18.51 20.21 -5.57
CA ARG A 79 -17.30 20.24 -4.72
C ARG A 79 -17.26 21.45 -3.79
N GLN A 80 -17.98 22.52 -4.11
CA GLN A 80 -18.14 23.66 -3.23
C GLN A 80 -19.27 23.36 -2.24
N PHE A 81 -19.02 23.57 -0.94
CA PHE A 81 -20.09 23.43 0.03
C PHE A 81 -21.10 24.58 -0.14
N LEU A 82 -22.24 24.30 -0.79
CA LEU A 82 -23.32 25.26 -1.05
C LEU A 82 -24.34 25.36 0.10
N GLY A 83 -24.10 24.69 1.23
CA GLY A 83 -24.89 24.80 2.45
C GLY A 83 -24.34 25.85 3.43
N SER A 84 -24.92 25.91 4.63
CA SER A 84 -24.46 26.84 5.67
C SER A 84 -23.26 26.29 6.44
N ARG A 85 -22.05 26.82 6.17
CA ARG A 85 -20.80 26.40 6.87
C ARG A 85 -20.93 26.52 8.38
N THR A 86 -21.52 27.61 8.84
CA THR A 86 -21.70 27.88 10.27
C THR A 86 -22.64 26.89 10.96
N VAL A 87 -23.56 26.26 10.22
CA VAL A 87 -24.41 25.18 10.77
C VAL A 87 -23.59 23.90 10.91
N ILE A 88 -22.84 23.50 9.89
CA ILE A 88 -21.99 22.30 9.95
C ILE A 88 -20.91 22.45 11.03
N GLU A 89 -20.21 23.58 11.09
CA GLU A 89 -19.20 23.84 12.11
C GLU A 89 -19.79 23.75 13.52
N HIS A 90 -21.01 24.27 13.72
CA HIS A 90 -21.71 24.14 14.99
C HIS A 90 -22.02 22.68 15.32
N VAL A 91 -22.63 21.95 14.39
CA VAL A 91 -22.99 20.53 14.57
C VAL A 91 -21.75 19.67 14.86
N VAL A 92 -20.66 19.88 14.12
CA VAL A 92 -19.40 19.15 14.33
C VAL A 92 -18.80 19.48 15.69
N LYS A 93 -18.82 20.76 16.10
CA LYS A 93 -18.25 21.21 17.37
C LYS A 93 -19.06 20.78 18.60
N THR A 94 -20.38 20.81 18.52
CA THR A 94 -21.26 20.51 19.66
C THR A 94 -21.72 19.05 19.69
N GLY A 95 -21.68 18.36 18.56
CA GLY A 95 -22.29 17.04 18.40
C GLY A 95 -23.81 17.07 18.52
N GLN A 96 -24.44 18.23 18.32
CA GLN A 96 -25.89 18.39 18.44
C GLN A 96 -26.52 18.67 17.07
N ALA A 97 -27.58 17.92 16.77
CA ALA A 97 -28.36 18.09 15.56
C ALA A 97 -29.15 19.41 15.53
N VAL A 98 -29.27 20.00 14.34
CA VAL A 98 -29.93 21.26 14.07
C VAL A 98 -31.01 21.03 13.01
N VAL A 99 -32.22 21.50 13.29
CA VAL A 99 -33.31 21.60 12.29
C VAL A 99 -33.85 23.02 12.27
N SER A 100 -34.18 23.49 11.07
CA SER A 100 -34.85 24.77 10.85
C SER A 100 -35.95 24.61 9.80
N THR A 101 -37.17 24.99 10.18
CA THR A 101 -38.35 24.98 9.32
C THR A 101 -38.34 26.15 8.33
N ASP A 102 -37.81 27.29 8.76
CA ASP A 102 -37.45 28.43 7.91
C ASP A 102 -36.18 29.13 8.42
N ALA A 103 -35.05 28.83 7.79
CA ALA A 103 -33.74 29.36 8.18
C ALA A 103 -33.62 30.88 7.97
N SER A 104 -34.46 31.48 7.12
CA SER A 104 -34.48 32.93 6.91
C SER A 104 -35.14 33.70 8.06
N LEU A 105 -36.02 33.01 8.81
CA LEU A 105 -36.77 33.57 9.94
C LEU A 105 -36.22 33.14 11.31
N ASP A 106 -35.33 32.15 11.33
CA ASP A 106 -34.75 31.58 12.54
C ASP A 106 -33.75 32.53 13.21
N ASP A 107 -34.05 32.95 14.44
CA ASP A 107 -33.21 33.85 15.24
C ASP A 107 -31.78 33.33 15.44
N ARG A 108 -31.57 32.00 15.45
CA ARG A 108 -30.24 31.37 15.58
C ARG A 108 -29.35 31.62 14.37
N PHE A 109 -29.94 31.96 13.23
CA PHE A 109 -29.27 32.12 11.94
C PHE A 109 -29.38 33.54 11.36
N LYS A 110 -30.08 34.46 12.04
CA LYS A 110 -30.19 35.87 11.63
C LYS A 110 -28.81 36.50 11.45
N GLY A 111 -28.61 37.10 10.27
CA GLY A 111 -27.36 37.80 9.90
C GLY A 111 -26.24 36.89 9.36
N ARG A 112 -26.42 35.57 9.28
CA ARG A 112 -25.41 34.68 8.67
C ARG A 112 -25.43 34.81 7.15
N GLN A 113 -24.34 35.33 6.58
CA GLN A 113 -24.20 35.51 5.13
C GLN A 113 -24.46 34.22 4.33
N SER A 114 -24.03 33.06 4.82
CA SER A 114 -24.23 31.77 4.13
C SER A 114 -25.71 31.37 3.99
N VAL A 115 -26.57 31.76 4.95
CA VAL A 115 -28.00 31.45 4.93
C VAL A 115 -28.74 32.35 3.94
N ILE A 116 -28.34 33.61 3.90
CA ILE A 116 -28.91 34.63 3.01
C ILE A 116 -28.47 34.39 1.56
N LEU A 117 -27.17 34.13 1.32
CA LEU A 117 -26.61 33.95 -0.02
C LEU A 117 -27.08 32.67 -0.71
N GLN A 118 -27.43 31.62 0.05
CA GLN A 118 -27.85 30.31 -0.49
C GLN A 118 -29.38 30.11 -0.49
N ASN A 119 -30.15 31.15 -0.14
CA ASN A 119 -31.62 31.14 -0.07
C ASN A 119 -32.18 29.90 0.67
N LEU A 120 -31.60 29.58 1.83
CA LEU A 120 -31.96 28.36 2.56
C LEU A 120 -33.33 28.56 3.23
N ARG A 121 -34.28 27.66 2.93
CA ARG A 121 -35.60 27.65 3.57
C ARG A 121 -35.64 26.60 4.66
N SER A 122 -35.63 25.32 4.30
CA SER A 122 -35.67 24.23 5.29
C SER A 122 -34.32 23.52 5.34
N ILE A 123 -33.79 23.29 6.55
CA ILE A 123 -32.47 22.68 6.78
C ILE A 123 -32.57 21.62 7.86
N ILE A 124 -31.91 20.47 7.67
CA ILE A 124 -31.48 19.60 8.78
C ILE A 124 -29.98 19.35 8.65
N ALA A 125 -29.28 19.44 9.78
CA ALA A 125 -27.90 19.00 9.89
C ALA A 125 -27.75 18.15 11.15
N VAL A 126 -27.19 16.95 11.00
CA VAL A 126 -26.99 16.00 12.10
C VAL A 126 -25.52 15.55 12.13
N PRO A 127 -24.95 15.31 13.31
CA PRO A 127 -23.58 14.82 13.43
C PRO A 127 -23.49 13.35 13.00
N LEU A 128 -22.36 12.99 12.40
CA LEU A 128 -21.93 11.61 12.23
C LEU A 128 -21.08 11.25 13.46
N VAL A 129 -21.64 10.45 14.37
CA VAL A 129 -20.98 10.09 15.63
C VAL A 129 -20.67 8.60 15.66
N THR A 130 -19.41 8.26 15.91
CA THR A 130 -18.97 6.87 16.12
C THR A 130 -18.01 6.83 17.30
N LYS A 131 -18.14 5.81 18.17
CA LYS A 131 -17.26 5.62 19.34
C LYS A 131 -17.11 6.89 20.20
N GLY A 132 -18.18 7.68 20.32
CA GLY A 132 -18.21 8.94 21.09
C GLY A 132 -17.48 10.13 20.44
N LYS A 133 -17.06 10.04 19.17
CA LYS A 133 -16.41 11.11 18.41
C LYS A 133 -17.25 11.53 17.22
N VAL A 134 -17.32 12.84 16.98
CA VAL A 134 -17.94 13.39 15.77
C VAL A 134 -16.93 13.29 14.63
N ILE A 135 -17.21 12.44 13.64
CA ILE A 135 -16.35 12.23 12.46
C ILE A 135 -16.77 13.09 11.26
N GLY A 136 -17.89 13.80 11.39
CA GLY A 136 -18.47 14.62 10.33
C GLY A 136 -19.90 15.04 10.63
N ALA A 137 -20.59 15.49 9.61
CA ALA A 137 -22.01 15.82 9.65
C ALA A 137 -22.69 15.49 8.31
N VAL A 138 -23.95 15.08 8.39
CA VAL A 138 -24.87 15.04 7.26
C VAL A 138 -25.66 16.33 7.26
N TYR A 139 -25.71 16.99 6.12
CA TYR A 139 -26.47 18.22 5.92
C TYR A 139 -27.43 18.03 4.75
N VAL A 140 -28.70 18.35 4.95
CA VAL A 140 -29.71 18.36 3.89
C VAL A 140 -30.49 19.66 3.92
N ASP A 141 -30.87 20.13 2.74
CA ASP A 141 -31.70 21.32 2.63
C ASP A 141 -32.75 21.24 1.53
N ASN A 142 -33.68 22.20 1.60
CA ASN A 142 -34.53 22.58 0.50
C ASN A 142 -34.51 24.12 0.38
N PRO A 143 -33.98 24.68 -0.70
CA PRO A 143 -33.92 26.13 -0.88
C PRO A 143 -35.24 26.74 -1.41
N PHE A 144 -36.19 25.91 -1.84
CA PHE A 144 -37.42 26.37 -2.50
C PHE A 144 -38.64 26.36 -1.57
N ARG A 145 -38.67 25.45 -0.59
CA ARG A 145 -39.85 25.21 0.27
C ARG A 145 -39.45 25.22 1.75
N ALA A 146 -40.18 26.02 2.53
CA ALA A 146 -40.13 25.98 3.99
C ALA A 146 -41.03 24.86 4.54
N SER A 147 -40.84 24.52 5.82
CA SER A 147 -41.65 23.53 6.55
C SER A 147 -41.66 22.13 5.92
N ILE A 148 -40.55 21.74 5.28
CA ILE A 148 -40.35 20.35 4.84
C ILE A 148 -39.85 19.49 5.98
N PHE A 149 -39.00 20.05 6.83
CA PHE A 149 -38.34 19.34 7.92
C PHE A 149 -38.85 19.79 9.29
N GLU A 150 -39.24 18.82 10.11
CA GLU A 150 -39.67 18.98 11.51
C GLU A 150 -38.74 18.21 12.47
N GLU A 151 -38.94 18.33 13.78
CA GLU A 151 -38.12 17.63 14.79
C GLU A 151 -38.16 16.09 14.65
N LYS A 152 -39.29 15.52 14.23
CA LYS A 152 -39.42 14.07 13.95
C LYS A 152 -38.51 13.60 12.80
N ASP A 153 -38.22 14.49 11.86
CA ASP A 153 -37.38 14.19 10.69
C ASP A 153 -35.91 14.28 11.07
N LYS A 154 -35.56 15.16 12.01
CA LYS A 154 -34.24 15.23 12.62
C LYS A 154 -33.92 13.96 13.41
N GLU A 155 -34.85 13.44 14.22
CA GLU A 155 -34.66 12.17 14.93
C GLU A 155 -34.42 11.01 13.95
N PHE A 156 -35.20 10.96 12.86
CA PHE A 156 -35.04 9.93 11.84
C PHE A 156 -33.71 10.05 11.08
N LEU A 157 -33.31 11.26 10.71
CA LEU A 157 -32.02 11.51 10.05
C LEU A 157 -30.83 11.22 11.00
N GLN A 158 -30.98 11.47 12.30
CA GLN A 158 -29.99 11.10 13.31
C GLN A 158 -29.78 9.59 13.31
N ALA A 159 -30.84 8.79 13.34
CA ALA A 159 -30.74 7.32 13.30
C ALA A 159 -30.03 6.81 12.02
N ILE A 160 -30.34 7.40 10.86
CA ILE A 160 -29.63 7.10 9.60
C ILE A 160 -28.16 7.49 9.71
N SER A 161 -27.85 8.63 10.32
CA SER A 161 -26.50 9.15 10.44
C SER A 161 -25.64 8.36 11.42
N ASP A 162 -26.24 7.79 12.46
CA ASP A 162 -25.53 6.89 13.39
C ASP A 162 -25.11 5.59 12.67
N LEU A 163 -25.99 5.01 11.84
CA LEU A 163 -25.66 3.87 11.00
C LEU A 163 -24.59 4.21 9.95
N ALA A 164 -24.74 5.36 9.29
CA ALA A 164 -23.79 5.87 8.31
C ALA A 164 -22.42 6.12 8.94
N ALA A 165 -22.37 6.69 10.15
CA ALA A 165 -21.11 6.98 10.85
C ALA A 165 -20.30 5.71 11.14
N ILE A 166 -20.97 4.62 11.50
CA ILE A 166 -20.33 3.31 11.70
C ILE A 166 -19.79 2.77 10.37
N ALA A 167 -20.59 2.79 9.30
CA ALA A 167 -20.18 2.29 7.99
C ALA A 167 -19.00 3.10 7.40
N ILE A 168 -19.06 4.43 7.51
CA ILE A 168 -17.99 5.35 7.07
C ILE A 168 -16.70 5.12 7.87
N ASP A 169 -16.79 4.94 9.19
CA ASP A 169 -15.62 4.65 10.04
C ASP A 169 -14.96 3.30 9.66
N ASN A 170 -15.78 2.28 9.40
CA ASN A 170 -15.29 0.97 8.99
C ASN A 170 -14.63 1.02 7.60
N ALA A 171 -15.23 1.68 6.62
CA ALA A 171 -14.65 1.83 5.28
C ALA A 171 -13.30 2.58 5.33
N ARG A 172 -13.24 3.71 6.06
CA ARG A 172 -11.99 4.46 6.29
C ARG A 172 -10.90 3.61 6.96
N GLN A 173 -11.27 2.80 7.95
CA GLN A 173 -10.32 1.90 8.62
C GLN A 173 -9.82 0.80 7.68
N TYR A 174 -10.70 0.26 6.84
CA TYR A 174 -10.34 -0.75 5.85
C TYR A 174 -9.38 -0.18 4.81
N GLU A 175 -9.69 0.96 4.19
CA GLU A 175 -8.82 1.62 3.21
C GLU A 175 -7.46 1.96 3.81
N ARG A 176 -7.43 2.48 5.04
CA ARG A 176 -6.17 2.75 5.76
C ARG A 176 -5.38 1.48 6.01
N SER A 177 -6.04 0.39 6.40
CA SER A 177 -5.39 -0.91 6.62
C SER A 177 -4.80 -1.46 5.33
N GLU A 178 -5.54 -1.39 4.22
CA GLU A 178 -5.05 -1.82 2.90
C GLU A 178 -3.90 -0.94 2.41
N PHE A 179 -3.95 0.38 2.60
CA PHE A 179 -2.85 1.27 2.26
C PHE A 179 -1.59 0.95 3.09
N LEU A 180 -1.74 0.76 4.40
CA LEU A 180 -0.62 0.35 5.27
C LEU A 180 -0.04 -1.00 4.85
N ARG A 181 -0.90 -1.96 4.44
CA ARG A 181 -0.46 -3.24 3.90
C ARG A 181 0.34 -3.06 2.62
N GLN A 182 -0.12 -2.24 1.67
CA GLN A 182 0.61 -1.93 0.43
C GLN A 182 1.95 -1.26 0.69
N VAL A 183 1.99 -0.25 1.56
CA VAL A 183 3.25 0.42 1.95
C VAL A 183 4.19 -0.58 2.60
N PHE A 184 3.69 -1.42 3.51
CA PHE A 184 4.50 -2.45 4.13
C PHE A 184 5.06 -3.42 3.08
N GLU A 185 4.21 -4.02 2.24
CA GLU A 185 4.59 -4.95 1.16
C GLU A 185 5.63 -4.36 0.20
N ALA A 186 5.61 -3.04 -0.05
CA ALA A 186 6.60 -2.37 -0.89
C ALA A 186 7.98 -2.23 -0.23
N HIS A 187 8.06 -2.25 1.10
CA HIS A 187 9.29 -2.01 1.86
C HIS A 187 9.85 -3.27 2.52
N VAL A 188 9.09 -4.36 2.56
CA VAL A 188 9.53 -5.61 3.17
C VAL A 188 9.70 -6.72 2.14
N ASN A 189 10.59 -7.65 2.46
CA ASN A 189 10.77 -8.86 1.67
C ASN A 189 9.55 -9.79 1.85
N LYS A 190 8.71 -9.89 0.81
CA LYS A 190 7.48 -10.70 0.83
C LYS A 190 7.73 -12.17 1.19
N GLN A 191 8.80 -12.79 0.68
CA GLN A 191 9.09 -14.20 0.98
C GLN A 191 9.43 -14.42 2.45
N VAL A 192 10.13 -13.45 3.07
CA VAL A 192 10.37 -13.44 4.52
C VAL A 192 9.07 -13.18 5.29
N THR A 193 8.25 -12.21 4.85
CA THR A 193 6.95 -11.92 5.47
C THR A 193 6.03 -13.13 5.46
N ASP A 194 5.84 -13.78 4.32
CA ASP A 194 5.01 -14.98 4.17
C ASP A 194 5.53 -16.13 5.05
N TYR A 195 6.86 -16.28 5.12
CA TYR A 195 7.50 -17.27 5.97
C TYR A 195 7.27 -17.02 7.46
N VAL A 196 7.39 -15.76 7.91
CA VAL A 196 7.09 -15.34 9.29
C VAL A 196 5.61 -15.55 9.59
N LEU A 197 4.69 -15.08 8.74
CA LEU A 197 3.25 -15.24 8.93
C LEU A 197 2.84 -16.71 9.06
N THR A 198 3.41 -17.58 8.22
CA THR A 198 3.09 -19.02 8.24
C THR A 198 3.57 -19.71 9.52
N ARG A 199 4.71 -19.30 10.09
CA ARG A 199 5.33 -19.95 11.28
C ARG A 199 5.00 -19.29 12.61
N SER A 200 4.66 -18.01 12.62
CA SER A 200 4.41 -17.22 13.82
C SER A 200 2.93 -17.25 14.25
N GLY A 201 2.01 -17.73 13.41
CA GLY A 201 0.58 -17.75 13.71
C GLY A 201 0.03 -16.32 13.88
N ARG A 202 -0.63 -16.03 15.01
CA ARG A 202 -1.19 -14.69 15.32
C ARG A 202 -0.26 -13.79 16.16
N THR A 203 0.97 -14.22 16.46
CA THR A 203 1.89 -13.47 17.32
C THR A 203 3.25 -13.41 16.66
N LEU A 204 3.77 -12.20 16.40
CA LEU A 204 5.15 -12.03 15.94
C LEU A 204 6.10 -12.70 16.94
N ARG A 205 6.77 -13.76 16.50
CA ARG A 205 7.77 -14.47 17.30
C ARG A 205 9.12 -14.34 16.63
N PHE A 206 10.15 -14.15 17.44
CA PHE A 206 11.53 -14.25 16.99
C PHE A 206 11.74 -15.62 16.34
N LEU A 207 12.10 -15.65 15.06
CA LEU A 207 12.40 -16.90 14.39
C LEU A 207 13.83 -17.29 14.77
N PRO A 208 14.03 -18.43 15.45
CA PRO A 208 15.37 -18.87 15.82
C PRO A 208 16.21 -19.08 14.56
N GLY A 209 17.52 -18.84 14.68
CA GLY A 209 18.45 -19.07 13.58
C GLY A 209 18.48 -20.54 13.19
N GLU A 210 18.11 -20.85 11.95
CA GLU A 210 18.18 -22.19 11.37
C GLU A 210 19.38 -22.29 10.43
N ARG A 211 20.17 -23.35 10.58
CA ARG A 211 21.24 -23.68 9.62
C ARG A 211 20.62 -24.22 8.35
N ARG A 212 21.03 -23.67 7.20
CA ARG A 212 20.57 -24.09 5.88
C ARG A 212 21.70 -24.00 4.88
N GLU A 213 21.77 -25.00 4.01
CA GLU A 213 22.57 -24.91 2.80
C GLU A 213 21.83 -24.07 1.76
N VAL A 214 22.51 -23.07 1.22
CA VAL A 214 21.97 -22.13 0.24
C VAL A 214 23.00 -21.81 -0.82
N THR A 215 22.57 -21.27 -1.97
CA THR A 215 23.45 -20.57 -2.90
C THR A 215 23.21 -19.08 -2.80
N MET A 216 24.27 -18.34 -2.51
CA MET A 216 24.29 -16.88 -2.51
C MET A 216 24.69 -16.40 -3.90
N LEU A 217 24.00 -15.37 -4.41
CA LEU A 217 24.37 -14.62 -5.60
C LEU A 217 24.48 -13.15 -5.18
N ASN A 218 25.63 -12.54 -5.43
CA ASN A 218 25.82 -11.10 -5.27
C ASN A 218 26.08 -10.46 -6.63
N SER A 219 25.51 -9.30 -6.90
CA SER A 219 25.83 -8.49 -8.09
C SER A 219 26.46 -7.16 -7.71
N ASP A 220 27.21 -6.55 -8.63
CA ASP A 220 27.86 -5.25 -8.44
C ASP A 220 28.11 -4.59 -9.81
N ILE A 221 27.76 -3.32 -10.00
CA ILE A 221 27.96 -2.58 -11.25
C ILE A 221 29.40 -2.04 -11.26
N ALA A 222 30.18 -2.47 -12.24
CA ALA A 222 31.56 -2.02 -12.40
C ALA A 222 31.64 -0.52 -12.66
N GLY A 223 32.44 0.18 -11.84
CA GLY A 223 32.66 1.62 -11.98
C GLY A 223 31.49 2.49 -11.52
N PHE A 224 30.51 1.94 -10.78
CA PHE A 224 29.33 2.69 -10.34
C PHE A 224 29.63 3.95 -9.54
N SER A 225 30.66 3.95 -8.69
CA SER A 225 31.05 5.16 -7.94
C SER A 225 31.38 6.33 -8.86
N THR A 226 32.01 6.07 -10.02
CA THR A 226 32.30 7.10 -11.03
C THR A 226 31.04 7.48 -11.80
N LEU A 227 30.21 6.50 -12.16
CA LEU A 227 28.94 6.73 -12.84
C LEU A 227 28.00 7.63 -12.02
N SER A 228 27.83 7.33 -10.75
CA SER A 228 26.94 8.06 -9.83
C SER A 228 27.39 9.50 -9.56
N GLN A 229 28.70 9.79 -9.62
CA GLN A 229 29.23 11.16 -9.51
C GLN A 229 28.96 12.01 -10.75
N SER A 230 28.71 11.39 -11.90
CA SER A 230 28.46 12.09 -13.17
C SER A 230 26.98 12.38 -13.44
N MET A 231 26.08 11.76 -12.68
CA MET A 231 24.63 11.90 -12.80
C MET A 231 24.07 12.88 -11.77
N ASP A 232 22.98 13.57 -12.10
CA ASP A 232 22.18 14.23 -11.08
C ASP A 232 21.44 13.19 -10.20
N ALA A 233 20.94 13.64 -9.05
CA ALA A 233 20.30 12.74 -8.08
C ALA A 233 19.01 12.08 -8.62
N GLU A 234 18.21 12.80 -9.40
CA GLU A 234 16.95 12.29 -9.94
C GLU A 234 17.19 11.27 -11.07
N GLU A 235 18.19 11.52 -11.90
CA GLU A 235 18.67 10.63 -12.94
C GLU A 235 19.26 9.36 -12.35
N LEU A 236 20.09 9.48 -11.30
CA LEU A 236 20.68 8.33 -10.62
C LEU A 236 19.61 7.42 -10.02
N VAL A 237 18.61 7.99 -9.34
CA VAL A 237 17.49 7.22 -8.78
C VAL A 237 16.66 6.56 -9.89
N ARG A 238 16.37 7.26 -10.99
CA ARG A 238 15.67 6.68 -12.14
C ARG A 238 16.45 5.52 -12.77
N PHE A 239 17.75 5.69 -12.96
CA PHE A 239 18.64 4.66 -13.50
C PHE A 239 18.66 3.41 -12.60
N LEU A 240 18.85 3.60 -11.28
CA LEU A 240 18.85 2.50 -10.32
C LEU A 240 17.49 1.79 -10.30
N ASN A 241 16.38 2.53 -10.32
CA ASN A 241 15.06 1.93 -10.30
C ASN A 241 14.78 1.11 -11.56
N ASP A 242 15.17 1.58 -12.76
CA ASP A 242 15.01 0.82 -14.01
C ASP A 242 15.88 -0.45 -14.01
N TYR A 243 17.15 -0.31 -13.60
CA TYR A 243 18.06 -1.45 -13.44
C TYR A 243 17.52 -2.49 -12.43
N PHE A 244 17.16 -2.05 -11.22
CA PHE A 244 16.67 -2.94 -10.17
C PHE A 244 15.34 -3.58 -10.55
N GLN A 245 14.40 -2.85 -11.15
CA GLN A 245 13.11 -3.41 -11.58
C GLN A 245 13.30 -4.62 -12.53
N ARG A 246 14.24 -4.52 -13.47
CA ARG A 246 14.57 -5.60 -14.41
C ARG A 246 15.22 -6.79 -13.72
N MET A 247 16.24 -6.54 -12.90
CA MET A 247 16.96 -7.59 -12.19
C MET A 247 16.08 -8.30 -11.15
N ILE A 248 15.24 -7.56 -10.42
CA ILE A 248 14.28 -8.11 -9.45
C ILE A 248 13.38 -9.13 -10.13
N ARG A 249 12.84 -8.78 -11.31
CA ARG A 249 11.99 -9.70 -12.08
C ARG A 249 12.72 -10.99 -12.42
N VAL A 250 13.94 -10.88 -12.97
CA VAL A 250 14.75 -12.06 -13.33
C VAL A 250 15.01 -12.95 -12.10
N VAL A 251 15.38 -12.35 -10.97
CA VAL A 251 15.67 -13.08 -9.74
C VAL A 251 14.42 -13.82 -9.22
N LEU A 252 13.28 -13.12 -9.17
CA LEU A 252 12.02 -13.70 -8.70
C LEU A 252 11.51 -14.81 -9.64
N ASP A 253 11.65 -14.66 -10.96
CA ASP A 253 11.26 -15.67 -11.95
C ASP A 253 12.03 -16.99 -11.78
N HIS A 254 13.25 -16.93 -11.22
CA HIS A 254 14.05 -18.11 -10.89
C HIS A 254 13.85 -18.61 -9.45
N GLY A 255 13.00 -17.95 -8.66
CA GLY A 255 12.73 -18.27 -7.26
C GLY A 255 13.77 -17.73 -6.27
N GLY A 256 14.66 -16.84 -6.71
CA GLY A 256 15.63 -16.20 -5.82
C GLY A 256 14.95 -15.24 -4.86
N ASN A 257 15.49 -15.14 -3.65
CA ASN A 257 15.04 -14.24 -2.62
C ASN A 257 16.04 -13.09 -2.44
N ILE A 258 15.59 -11.86 -2.64
CA ILE A 258 16.45 -10.67 -2.55
C ILE A 258 16.53 -10.23 -1.09
N ASP A 259 17.67 -10.51 -0.44
CA ASP A 259 17.89 -10.16 0.96
C ASP A 259 17.95 -8.65 1.13
N LYS A 260 18.80 -7.97 0.34
CA LYS A 260 18.90 -6.50 0.31
C LYS A 260 19.60 -5.97 -0.93
N PHE A 261 19.38 -4.69 -1.22
CA PHE A 261 20.20 -3.91 -2.13
C PHE A 261 21.45 -3.39 -1.41
N GLN A 262 22.60 -3.42 -2.09
CA GLN A 262 23.89 -2.98 -1.57
C GLN A 262 24.48 -1.91 -2.48
N GLY A 263 23.96 -0.68 -2.37
CA GLY A 263 24.31 0.40 -3.30
C GLY A 263 23.73 0.11 -4.69
N ASP A 264 24.60 -0.24 -5.63
CA ASP A 264 24.31 -0.63 -7.01
C ASP A 264 24.18 -2.15 -7.23
N GLY A 265 24.48 -2.93 -6.18
CA GLY A 265 24.39 -4.38 -6.17
C GLY A 265 23.13 -4.92 -5.51
N MET A 266 22.91 -6.22 -5.64
CA MET A 266 21.94 -6.96 -4.83
C MET A 266 22.54 -8.22 -4.25
N LEU A 267 22.10 -8.53 -3.03
CA LEU A 267 22.36 -9.80 -2.37
C LEU A 267 21.13 -10.68 -2.50
N VAL A 268 21.29 -11.84 -3.13
CA VAL A 268 20.24 -12.80 -3.42
C VAL A 268 20.60 -14.13 -2.80
N VAL A 269 19.60 -14.81 -2.23
CA VAL A 269 19.74 -16.17 -1.71
C VAL A 269 18.75 -17.11 -2.41
N PHE A 270 19.22 -18.31 -2.74
CA PHE A 270 18.41 -19.42 -3.21
C PHE A 270 18.41 -20.51 -2.14
N GLY A 271 17.23 -20.96 -1.70
CA GLY A 271 17.07 -21.94 -0.62
C GLY A 271 16.75 -21.37 0.77
N ALA A 272 16.58 -20.05 0.90
CA ALA A 272 16.08 -19.40 2.13
C ALA A 272 15.17 -18.20 1.80
N PRO A 273 14.09 -17.95 2.57
CA PRO A 273 13.61 -18.70 3.73
C PRO A 273 12.81 -19.97 3.35
N ASN A 274 12.67 -20.27 2.07
CA ASN A 274 12.03 -21.51 1.61
C ASN A 274 13.10 -22.47 1.08
N PRO A 275 13.23 -23.70 1.63
CA PRO A 275 14.20 -24.68 1.15
C PRO A 275 13.99 -25.04 -0.31
N MET A 276 15.09 -25.21 -1.05
CA MET A 276 15.10 -25.61 -2.46
C MET A 276 16.19 -26.66 -2.62
N HIS A 277 15.94 -27.75 -3.36
CA HIS A 277 16.97 -28.75 -3.65
C HIS A 277 17.84 -28.37 -4.85
N ASP A 278 17.27 -27.59 -5.77
CA ASP A 278 17.86 -27.10 -7.01
C ASP A 278 18.42 -25.66 -6.87
N HIS A 279 18.75 -25.23 -5.64
CA HIS A 279 19.13 -23.84 -5.35
C HIS A 279 20.35 -23.36 -6.17
N ALA A 280 21.35 -24.22 -6.37
CA ALA A 280 22.54 -23.88 -7.16
C ALA A 280 22.21 -23.74 -8.66
N GLU A 281 21.38 -24.63 -9.21
CA GLU A 281 20.93 -24.56 -10.60
C GLU A 281 20.10 -23.30 -10.86
N ARG A 282 19.16 -22.97 -9.97
CA ARG A 282 18.36 -21.74 -10.05
C ARG A 282 19.23 -20.49 -10.01
N ALA A 283 20.22 -20.45 -9.13
CA ALA A 283 21.15 -19.32 -9.03
C ALA A 283 21.97 -19.13 -10.31
N LEU A 284 22.44 -20.22 -10.93
CA LEU A 284 23.18 -20.16 -12.19
C LEU A 284 22.30 -19.73 -13.37
N ASN A 285 21.08 -20.25 -13.46
CA ASN A 285 20.10 -19.81 -14.46
C ASN A 285 19.73 -18.34 -14.29
N ALA A 286 19.53 -17.88 -13.04
CA ALA A 286 19.29 -16.49 -12.73
C ALA A 286 20.47 -15.61 -13.16
N ALA A 287 21.71 -16.00 -12.85
CA ALA A 287 22.91 -15.26 -13.27
C ALA A 287 22.99 -15.13 -14.80
N LEU A 288 22.74 -16.22 -15.54
CA LEU A 288 22.73 -16.21 -17.00
C LEU A 288 21.63 -15.29 -17.56
N ALA A 289 20.43 -15.34 -16.98
CA ALA A 289 19.31 -14.49 -17.36
C ALA A 289 19.58 -13.00 -17.03
N MET A 290 20.20 -12.71 -15.89
CA MET A 290 20.59 -11.35 -15.51
C MET A 290 21.62 -10.77 -16.49
N VAL A 291 22.59 -11.58 -16.95
CA VAL A 291 23.55 -11.15 -17.98
C VAL A 291 22.85 -10.79 -19.28
N ARG A 292 21.89 -11.61 -19.74
CA ARG A 292 21.10 -11.31 -20.95
C ARG A 292 20.25 -10.04 -20.78
N GLU A 293 19.70 -9.84 -19.60
CA GLU A 293 18.91 -8.65 -19.27
C GLU A 293 19.78 -7.38 -19.21
N VAL A 294 21.01 -7.47 -18.68
CA VAL A 294 22.00 -6.40 -18.74
C VAL A 294 22.39 -6.07 -20.18
N ASP A 295 22.55 -7.07 -21.06
CA ASP A 295 22.80 -6.84 -22.48
C ASP A 295 21.62 -6.11 -23.16
N ARG A 296 20.37 -6.49 -22.86
CA ARG A 296 19.20 -5.77 -23.36
C ARG A 296 19.17 -4.33 -22.83
N PHE A 297 19.41 -4.15 -21.54
CA PHE A 297 19.44 -2.82 -20.93
C PHE A 297 20.56 -1.94 -21.52
N ASN A 298 21.73 -2.51 -21.80
CA ASN A 298 22.83 -1.80 -22.45
C ASN A 298 22.49 -1.34 -23.87
N ARG A 299 21.75 -2.14 -24.65
CA ARG A 299 21.26 -1.70 -25.97
C ARG A 299 20.36 -0.47 -25.84
N GLU A 300 19.42 -0.50 -24.91
CA GLU A 300 18.53 0.63 -24.63
C GLU A 300 19.29 1.88 -24.14
N LEU A 301 20.30 1.71 -23.28
CA LEU A 301 21.18 2.80 -22.83
C LEU A 301 21.93 3.43 -24.00
N VAL A 302 22.54 2.61 -24.86
CA VAL A 302 23.32 3.08 -26.02
C VAL A 302 22.42 3.80 -27.03
N ASP A 303 21.22 3.27 -27.29
CA ASP A 303 20.22 3.92 -28.16
C ASP A 303 19.78 5.28 -27.60
N ALA A 304 19.77 5.43 -26.27
CA ALA A 304 19.53 6.70 -25.58
C ALA A 304 20.78 7.60 -25.43
N GLY A 305 21.90 7.25 -26.06
CA GLY A 305 23.16 8.01 -26.01
C GLY A 305 23.94 7.90 -24.70
N ARG A 306 23.66 6.88 -23.89
CA ARG A 306 24.32 6.61 -22.60
C ARG A 306 25.36 5.49 -22.72
N SER A 307 26.34 5.50 -21.83
CA SER A 307 27.36 4.44 -21.77
C SER A 307 26.76 3.13 -21.25
N ALA A 308 27.15 2.02 -21.89
CA ALA A 308 26.85 0.68 -21.40
C ALA A 308 27.51 0.44 -20.04
N ILE A 309 26.84 -0.35 -19.20
CA ILE A 309 27.34 -0.81 -17.91
C ILE A 309 27.86 -2.24 -17.99
N ALA A 310 28.72 -2.61 -17.04
CA ALA A 310 29.15 -3.98 -16.86
C ALA A 310 28.84 -4.42 -15.44
N VAL A 311 28.25 -5.61 -15.27
CA VAL A 311 27.80 -6.12 -13.97
C VAL A 311 28.57 -7.39 -13.64
N GLY A 312 29.29 -7.38 -12.52
CA GLY A 312 29.95 -8.56 -11.99
C GLY A 312 28.99 -9.33 -11.10
N MET A 313 29.05 -10.66 -11.15
CA MET A 313 28.23 -11.54 -10.32
C MET A 313 29.11 -12.59 -9.66
N GLY A 314 28.88 -12.82 -8.37
CA GLY A 314 29.61 -13.80 -7.58
C GLY A 314 28.67 -14.80 -6.95
N LEU A 315 28.94 -16.08 -7.11
CA LEU A 315 28.16 -17.17 -6.55
C LEU A 315 28.98 -17.99 -5.55
N ASP A 316 28.42 -18.24 -4.37
CA ASP A 316 28.99 -19.20 -3.42
C ASP A 316 27.90 -20.05 -2.76
N THR A 317 28.20 -21.32 -2.54
CA THR A 317 27.26 -22.28 -1.98
C THR A 317 27.78 -22.86 -0.68
N GLY A 318 26.93 -22.90 0.34
CA GLY A 318 27.28 -23.48 1.63
C GLY A 318 26.27 -23.19 2.72
N GLU A 319 26.62 -23.55 3.95
CA GLU A 319 25.75 -23.34 5.10
C GLU A 319 25.74 -21.88 5.56
N VAL A 320 24.53 -21.36 5.78
CA VAL A 320 24.26 -20.08 6.44
C VAL A 320 23.30 -20.30 7.61
N VAL A 321 23.35 -19.39 8.59
CA VAL A 321 22.30 -19.27 9.60
C VAL A 321 21.30 -18.23 9.10
N ALA A 322 20.05 -18.65 8.93
CA ALA A 322 18.93 -17.79 8.54
C ALA A 322 18.01 -17.57 9.74
N GLY A 323 17.79 -16.33 10.15
CA GLY A 323 16.92 -16.02 11.29
C GLY A 323 16.80 -14.53 11.57
N HIS A 324 15.97 -14.19 12.56
CA HIS A 324 15.91 -12.81 13.03
C HIS A 324 17.15 -12.49 13.88
N VAL A 325 17.62 -11.25 13.78
CA VAL A 325 18.61 -10.65 14.68
C VAL A 325 18.09 -9.27 15.06
N GLY A 326 18.26 -8.89 16.33
CA GLY A 326 17.82 -7.59 16.84
C GLY A 326 17.12 -7.69 18.19
N SER A 327 16.19 -6.77 18.44
CA SER A 327 15.36 -6.69 19.65
C SER A 327 13.87 -6.86 19.31
N ASP A 328 13.02 -6.91 20.32
CA ASP A 328 11.55 -7.00 20.15
C ASP A 328 10.99 -5.81 19.32
N ASP A 329 11.60 -4.62 19.44
CA ASP A 329 11.20 -3.41 18.70
C ASP A 329 11.76 -3.35 17.28
N ARG A 330 12.87 -4.06 17.00
CA ARG A 330 13.54 -4.04 15.69
C ARG A 330 14.18 -5.39 15.41
N MET A 331 13.49 -6.19 14.60
CA MET A 331 14.00 -7.46 14.08
C MET A 331 14.37 -7.30 12.60
N GLU A 332 15.52 -7.83 12.22
CA GLU A 332 15.93 -7.97 10.83
C GLU A 332 16.13 -9.46 10.54
N PHE A 333 15.46 -9.98 9.51
CA PHE A 333 15.78 -11.31 8.99
C PHE A 333 17.09 -11.21 8.23
N THR A 334 18.06 -12.05 8.58
CA THR A 334 19.40 -11.98 8.03
C THR A 334 19.99 -13.36 7.80
N LEU A 335 20.98 -13.39 6.91
CA LEU A 335 21.75 -14.56 6.55
C LEU A 335 23.19 -14.35 7.02
N ILE A 336 23.68 -15.28 7.85
CA ILE A 336 25.02 -15.20 8.41
C ILE A 336 25.81 -16.43 7.96
N GLY A 337 26.85 -16.23 7.17
CA GLY A 337 27.74 -17.31 6.76
C GLY A 337 28.88 -16.86 5.85
N VAL A 338 29.83 -17.77 5.64
CA VAL A 338 30.95 -17.59 4.71
C VAL A 338 30.47 -17.33 3.26
N PRO A 339 29.44 -18.03 2.74
CA PRO A 339 28.94 -17.80 1.39
C PRO A 339 28.49 -16.36 1.09
N VAL A 340 27.97 -15.65 2.10
CA VAL A 340 27.55 -14.25 1.97
C VAL A 340 28.76 -13.35 1.65
N ASN A 341 29.89 -13.58 2.30
CA ASN A 341 31.09 -12.78 2.08
C ASN A 341 31.80 -13.13 0.77
N ASN A 342 31.86 -14.42 0.43
CA ASN A 342 32.54 -14.90 -0.76
C ASN A 342 31.84 -14.48 -2.05
N SER A 343 30.51 -14.63 -2.12
CA SER A 343 29.71 -14.15 -3.27
C SER A 343 29.92 -12.64 -3.49
N ALA A 344 29.88 -11.83 -2.43
CA ALA A 344 30.15 -10.40 -2.52
C ALA A 344 31.57 -10.10 -3.04
N TYR A 345 32.58 -10.81 -2.55
CA TYR A 345 33.96 -10.66 -3.03
C TYR A 345 34.11 -11.01 -4.52
N LEU A 346 33.55 -12.15 -4.94
CA LEU A 346 33.60 -12.62 -6.32
C LEU A 346 32.92 -11.65 -7.30
N SER A 347 31.80 -11.04 -6.90
CA SER A 347 31.08 -10.05 -7.74
C SER A 347 31.90 -8.79 -8.04
N LYS A 348 32.93 -8.50 -7.23
CA LYS A 348 33.76 -7.29 -7.33
C LYS A 348 35.05 -7.51 -8.11
N VAL A 349 35.35 -8.74 -8.52
CA VAL A 349 36.50 -9.03 -9.39
C VAL A 349 36.32 -8.33 -10.73
N ARG A 350 37.43 -7.83 -11.30
CA ARG A 350 37.44 -7.08 -12.57
C ARG A 350 38.38 -7.71 -13.60
N PRO A 351 38.05 -7.67 -14.90
CA PRO A 351 36.82 -7.13 -15.50
C PRO A 351 35.56 -7.88 -15.03
N ALA A 352 34.38 -7.25 -15.14
CA ALA A 352 33.13 -7.82 -14.64
C ALA A 352 32.83 -9.15 -15.34
N ARG A 353 32.53 -10.18 -14.53
CA ARG A 353 32.32 -11.58 -14.95
C ARG A 353 31.30 -12.23 -14.03
N VAL A 354 30.84 -13.43 -14.41
CA VAL A 354 30.08 -14.31 -13.52
C VAL A 354 31.03 -15.36 -12.95
N LEU A 355 31.43 -15.20 -11.69
CA LEU A 355 32.38 -16.08 -11.01
C LEU A 355 31.68 -16.92 -9.94
N MET A 356 32.15 -18.14 -9.75
CA MET A 356 31.64 -19.04 -8.73
C MET A 356 32.76 -19.78 -8.00
N SER A 357 32.48 -20.15 -6.75
CA SER A 357 33.35 -21.03 -5.96
C SER A 357 33.30 -22.48 -6.42
N GLU A 358 34.29 -23.28 -5.98
CA GLU A 358 34.26 -24.74 -6.08
C GLU A 358 32.95 -25.35 -5.55
N SER A 359 32.46 -24.90 -4.39
CA SER A 359 31.27 -25.49 -3.77
C SER A 359 30.01 -25.30 -4.62
N THR A 360 29.92 -24.21 -5.37
CA THR A 360 28.85 -23.98 -6.35
C THR A 360 29.06 -24.84 -7.58
N ARG A 361 30.30 -24.90 -8.09
CA ARG A 361 30.69 -25.72 -9.24
C ARG A 361 30.42 -27.22 -9.03
N SER A 362 30.63 -27.75 -7.82
CA SER A 362 30.39 -29.16 -7.50
C SER A 362 28.88 -29.51 -7.45
N ARG A 363 28.00 -28.51 -7.28
CA ARG A 363 26.52 -28.67 -7.26
C ARG A 363 25.86 -28.25 -8.57
N MET A 364 26.66 -27.85 -9.54
CA MET A 364 26.19 -27.46 -10.86
C MET A 364 25.64 -28.67 -11.62
N PRO A 365 24.44 -28.58 -12.23
CA PRO A 365 23.91 -29.65 -13.06
C PRO A 365 24.64 -29.70 -14.42
N ASN A 366 24.41 -30.77 -15.18
CA ASN A 366 24.92 -30.87 -16.54
C ASN A 366 24.30 -29.79 -17.44
N GLY A 367 25.08 -29.23 -18.37
CA GLY A 367 24.60 -28.26 -19.37
C GLY A 367 25.13 -26.83 -19.22
N PHE A 368 25.78 -26.51 -18.10
CA PHE A 368 26.53 -25.26 -17.95
C PHE A 368 27.97 -25.42 -18.44
N HIS A 369 28.45 -24.45 -19.20
CA HIS A 369 29.85 -24.35 -19.60
C HIS A 369 30.57 -23.41 -18.64
N VAL A 370 31.69 -23.89 -18.07
CA VAL A 370 32.51 -23.13 -17.13
C VAL A 370 33.97 -23.29 -17.48
N ALA A 371 34.75 -22.24 -17.25
CA ALA A 371 36.19 -22.22 -17.41
C ALA A 371 36.90 -22.03 -16.07
N ASP A 372 38.11 -22.55 -15.94
CA ASP A 372 38.94 -22.29 -14.77
C ASP A 372 39.35 -20.82 -14.75
N PHE A 373 39.22 -20.19 -13.58
CA PHE A 373 39.73 -18.86 -13.29
C PHE A 373 40.95 -18.97 -12.37
N GLU A 374 41.76 -17.91 -12.29
CA GLU A 374 42.90 -17.91 -11.37
C GLU A 374 42.42 -18.10 -9.91
N PRO A 375 43.09 -18.96 -9.12
CA PRO A 375 42.69 -19.18 -7.73
C PRO A 375 42.73 -17.90 -6.90
N LEU A 376 41.67 -17.63 -6.13
CA LEU A 376 41.55 -16.44 -5.30
C LEU A 376 41.58 -16.78 -3.81
N LEU A 377 42.19 -15.90 -3.01
CA LEU A 377 42.18 -16.04 -1.55
C LEU A 377 40.85 -15.51 -0.99
N LEU A 378 39.91 -16.42 -0.74
CA LEU A 378 38.60 -16.10 -0.17
C LEU A 378 38.68 -15.81 1.34
N LYS A 379 37.70 -15.08 1.87
CA LYS A 379 37.68 -14.67 3.27
C LYS A 379 37.55 -15.89 4.19
N GLY A 380 38.53 -16.07 5.07
CA GLY A 380 38.59 -17.21 6.00
C GLY A 380 39.26 -18.47 5.43
N ALA A 381 39.70 -18.46 4.17
CA ALA A 381 40.47 -19.55 3.59
C ALA A 381 41.94 -19.51 4.04
N LYS A 382 42.55 -20.68 4.23
CA LYS A 382 43.99 -20.82 4.59
C LYS A 382 44.94 -20.68 3.39
N GLY A 383 44.40 -20.66 2.17
CA GLY A 383 45.15 -20.54 0.93
C GLY A 383 44.23 -20.27 -0.26
N PRO A 384 44.78 -20.02 -1.46
CA PRO A 384 43.99 -19.77 -2.68
C PRO A 384 43.00 -20.92 -2.95
N GLN A 385 41.78 -20.55 -3.32
CA GLN A 385 40.69 -21.47 -3.63
C GLN A 385 40.45 -21.49 -5.14
N ALA A 386 40.05 -22.64 -5.69
CA ALA A 386 39.65 -22.76 -7.09
C ALA A 386 38.39 -21.92 -7.35
N ILE A 387 38.44 -21.12 -8.41
CA ILE A 387 37.36 -20.26 -8.88
C ILE A 387 37.04 -20.62 -10.32
N TYR A 388 35.77 -20.53 -10.69
CA TYR A 388 35.29 -20.85 -12.03
C TYR A 388 34.52 -19.67 -12.60
N GLU A 389 34.70 -19.45 -13.90
CA GLU A 389 33.94 -18.47 -14.66
C GLU A 389 32.83 -19.17 -15.44
N LEU A 390 31.60 -18.67 -15.32
CA LEU A 390 30.50 -19.14 -16.15
C LEU A 390 30.68 -18.61 -17.57
N ALA A 391 30.77 -19.52 -18.55
CA ALA A 391 30.91 -19.14 -19.94
C ALA A 391 29.58 -18.60 -20.48
N ILE A 392 29.57 -17.33 -20.84
CA ILE A 392 28.41 -16.67 -21.43
C ILE A 392 28.53 -16.81 -22.95
N SER A 393 27.73 -17.70 -23.53
CA SER A 393 27.50 -17.71 -24.98
C SER A 393 26.33 -16.79 -25.28
N VAL A 394 26.62 -15.58 -25.78
CA VAL A 394 25.59 -14.70 -26.32
C VAL A 394 25.23 -15.26 -27.70
N THR A 395 24.18 -16.07 -27.78
CA THR A 395 23.51 -16.31 -29.06
C THR A 395 22.86 -15.00 -29.47
N SER A 396 23.42 -14.38 -30.50
CA SER A 396 22.79 -13.28 -31.21
C SER A 396 21.55 -13.82 -31.94
N ASP A 397 20.41 -13.78 -31.26
CA ASP A 397 19.08 -13.92 -31.86
C ASP A 397 18.62 -12.58 -32.45
#